data_AF-A0A6I7EXU2-F1
#
_entry.id   AF-A0A6I7EXU2-F1
#
_cell.length_a   1.000
_cell.length_b   1.000
_cell.length_c   1.000
_cell.angle_alpha   90.00
_cell.angle_beta   90.00
_cell.angle_gamma   90.00
#
_symmetry.space_group_name_H-M   'P 1'
#
loop_
_entity.id
_entity.type
_entity.pdbx_description
1 polymer ?
#
loop_
_entity_poly.entity_id
_entity_poly.type
_entity_poly.pdbx_seq_one_letter_code
_entity_poly.pdbx_strand_id
1 'polypeptide(L)'
;MTKTNEKIHVLADESLGGIKREYVEVDRKAEVGDKIVIVDKNDPDDEYENGDIFTVDREVSPGLGYVECDEVRSVANLGGFILRREYRVLEPTNIVHVDGERYEMVDRKAEVGERFIYLDDTGVDLTIGGIYTLYEIIEGVYGFIDDMGDDRALRDEAKYRVLVPVESSEEEEPQPSDPIDVIANLATRIYELEKKFEEVNAGLSVLSEDNPWIHKRINVVRSEIDTLHKDNRRHGEELEALKYATKETGGKAAHLESDSDMRLFTFKEVSLLLNAMRERR
;
A
#
# COMPACT_ATOMS: atom_id res chain seq x y z
N MET A 1 3.32 42.55 -1.91
CA MET A 1 2.32 41.64 -1.33
C MET A 1 2.85 41.22 0.02
N THR A 2 2.16 41.59 1.10
CA THR A 2 2.53 41.24 2.47
C THR A 2 2.27 39.74 2.66
N LYS A 3 3.33 38.93 2.68
CA LYS A 3 3.25 37.56 3.20
C LYS A 3 2.89 37.67 4.67
N THR A 4 1.63 37.48 5.01
CA THR A 4 1.22 37.13 6.37
C THR A 4 2.01 35.88 6.75
N ASN A 5 2.61 35.86 7.95
CA ASN A 5 3.14 34.63 8.55
C ASN A 5 1.94 33.71 8.80
N GLU A 6 1.48 33.04 7.76
CA GLU A 6 0.39 32.09 7.82
C GLU A 6 0.89 30.87 8.59
N LYS A 7 0.20 30.53 9.69
CA LYS A 7 0.55 29.37 10.50
C LYS A 7 0.23 28.12 9.70
N ILE A 8 1.25 27.34 9.38
CA ILE A 8 1.16 26.12 8.57
C ILE A 8 0.98 24.91 9.49
N HIS A 9 0.03 24.06 9.14
CA HIS A 9 -0.20 22.76 9.78
C HIS A 9 0.11 21.64 8.79
N VAL A 10 0.83 20.60 9.24
CA VAL A 10 1.13 19.43 8.39
C VAL A 10 0.34 18.23 8.92
N LEU A 11 -0.65 17.79 8.13
CA LEU A 11 -1.61 16.74 8.53
C LEU A 11 -1.72 15.69 7.43
N ALA A 12 -2.13 14.47 7.79
CA ALA A 12 -2.52 13.47 6.79
C ALA A 12 -3.79 13.92 6.06
N ASP A 13 -3.76 13.89 4.73
CA ASP A 13 -4.90 14.19 3.86
C ASP A 13 -5.48 12.88 3.32
N GLU A 14 -6.61 12.46 3.91
CA GLU A 14 -7.32 11.23 3.51
C GLU A 14 -7.81 11.29 2.05
N SER A 15 -8.06 12.48 1.50
CA SER A 15 -8.41 12.63 0.08
C SER A 15 -7.24 12.34 -0.86
N LEU A 16 -6.02 12.32 -0.31
CA LEU A 16 -4.76 11.97 -0.98
C LEU A 16 -4.18 10.67 -0.41
N GLY A 17 -5.03 9.75 0.06
CA GLY A 17 -4.59 8.45 0.58
C GLY A 17 -3.75 8.54 1.86
N GLY A 18 -3.90 9.61 2.65
CA GLY A 18 -3.19 9.82 3.90
C GLY A 18 -1.82 10.50 3.75
N ILE A 19 -1.47 10.99 2.57
CA ILE A 19 -0.24 11.78 2.37
C ILE A 19 -0.27 13.03 3.25
N LYS A 20 0.88 13.35 3.86
CA LYS A 20 1.04 14.58 4.64
C LYS A 20 0.94 15.80 3.72
N ARG A 21 0.05 16.73 4.04
CA ARG A 21 -0.22 17.95 3.28
C ARG A 21 -0.15 19.17 4.21
N GLU A 22 0.29 20.30 3.67
CA GLU A 22 0.28 21.58 4.36
C GLU A 22 -1.09 22.25 4.27
N TYR A 23 -1.58 22.75 5.40
CA TYR A 23 -2.82 23.49 5.56
C TYR A 23 -2.55 24.87 6.16
N VAL A 24 -3.31 25.87 5.73
CA VAL A 24 -3.25 27.24 6.26
C VAL A 24 -4.52 27.58 7.02
N GLU A 25 -4.36 28.35 8.10
CA GLU A 25 -5.48 28.86 8.89
C GLU A 25 -6.21 30.00 8.16
N VAL A 26 -7.49 29.83 7.89
CA VAL A 26 -8.35 30.81 7.22
C VAL A 26 -9.49 31.24 8.13
N ASP A 27 -9.68 32.56 8.24
CA ASP A 27 -10.76 33.16 9.04
C ASP A 27 -12.08 33.21 8.25
N ARG A 28 -12.68 32.05 8.02
CA ARG A 28 -14.02 31.92 7.43
C ARG A 28 -14.92 31.03 8.29
N LYS A 29 -16.22 31.00 7.96
CA LYS A 29 -17.15 30.04 8.58
C LYS A 29 -16.79 28.64 8.09
N ALA A 30 -16.77 27.68 9.00
CA ALA A 30 -16.61 26.27 8.66
C ALA A 30 -17.92 25.69 8.12
N GLU A 31 -17.79 24.74 7.21
CA GLU A 31 -18.85 23.89 6.68
C GLU A 31 -18.69 22.47 7.23
N VAL A 32 -19.73 21.65 7.12
CA VAL A 32 -19.65 20.24 7.53
C VAL A 32 -18.57 19.52 6.72
N GLY A 33 -17.67 18.83 7.42
CA GLY A 33 -16.50 18.17 6.84
C GLY A 33 -15.23 19.01 6.81
N ASP A 34 -15.30 20.33 7.07
CA ASP A 34 -14.08 21.13 7.19
C ASP A 34 -13.25 20.68 8.41
N LYS A 35 -11.93 20.73 8.26
CA LYS A 35 -10.99 20.66 9.38
C LYS A 35 -10.86 22.04 10.01
N ILE A 36 -10.90 22.11 11.33
CA ILE A 36 -10.76 23.35 12.10
C ILE A 36 -9.69 23.19 13.16
N VAL A 37 -8.98 24.28 13.48
CA VAL A 37 -8.05 24.34 14.61
C VAL A 37 -8.57 25.33 15.65
N ILE A 38 -8.47 24.97 16.93
CA ILE A 38 -8.84 25.86 18.04
C ILE A 38 -7.73 26.89 18.26
N VAL A 39 -8.07 28.17 18.27
CA VAL A 39 -7.15 29.30 18.40
C VAL A 39 -7.48 30.23 19.56
N ASP A 40 -8.71 30.17 20.09
CA ASP A 40 -9.19 31.06 21.15
C ASP A 40 -10.26 30.36 22.01
N LYS A 41 -9.89 29.27 22.68
CA LYS A 41 -10.75 28.53 23.63
C LYS A 41 -11.46 29.49 24.58
N ASN A 42 -12.78 29.40 24.61
CA ASN A 42 -13.64 30.31 25.36
C ASN A 42 -13.91 29.83 26.79
N ASP A 43 -14.25 28.56 26.97
CA ASP A 43 -14.63 28.01 28.27
C ASP A 43 -13.46 27.20 28.84
N PRO A 44 -12.92 27.54 30.03
CA PRO A 44 -11.86 26.75 30.66
C PRO A 44 -12.29 25.32 31.02
N ASP A 45 -13.59 25.06 31.18
CA ASP A 45 -14.11 23.73 31.53
C ASP A 45 -14.32 22.82 30.30
N ASP A 46 -14.13 23.34 29.08
CA ASP A 46 -14.07 22.51 27.87
C ASP A 46 -12.84 21.59 27.89
N GLU A 47 -12.99 20.38 27.37
CA GLU A 47 -11.91 19.36 27.40
C GLU A 47 -10.87 19.55 26.29
N TYR A 48 -11.19 20.29 25.22
CA TYR A 48 -10.25 20.62 24.15
C TYR A 48 -9.38 21.84 24.51
N GLU A 49 -8.24 21.99 23.85
CA GLU A 49 -7.27 23.06 24.06
C GLU A 49 -6.94 23.83 22.77
N ASN A 50 -6.32 25.01 22.93
CA ASN A 50 -5.78 25.75 21.79
C ASN A 50 -4.73 24.92 21.05
N GLY A 51 -4.89 24.77 19.75
CA GLY A 51 -4.06 23.93 18.88
C GLY A 51 -4.70 22.60 18.53
N ASP A 52 -5.76 22.18 19.23
CA ASP A 52 -6.48 20.95 18.87
C ASP A 52 -7.19 21.11 17.52
N ILE A 53 -7.23 20.01 16.77
CA ILE A 53 -7.76 19.98 15.41
C ILE A 53 -8.91 18.98 15.35
N PHE A 54 -10.03 19.42 14.78
CA PHE A 54 -11.26 18.63 14.68
C PHE A 54 -11.83 18.69 13.28
N THR A 55 -12.68 17.72 12.96
CA THR A 55 -13.52 17.75 11.75
C THR A 55 -14.93 18.16 12.14
N VAL A 56 -15.53 19.11 11.42
CA VAL A 56 -16.88 19.59 11.72
C VAL A 56 -17.91 18.55 11.33
N ASP A 57 -18.75 18.15 12.29
CA ASP A 57 -19.83 17.19 12.04
C ASP A 57 -21.14 17.88 11.66
N ARG A 58 -21.44 19.04 12.26
CA ARG A 58 -22.73 19.74 12.09
C ARG A 58 -22.60 21.25 12.18
N GLU A 59 -23.45 21.97 11.44
CA GLU A 59 -23.70 23.40 11.65
C GLU A 59 -24.88 23.56 12.63
N VAL A 60 -24.70 24.37 13.68
CA VAL A 60 -25.71 24.53 14.75
C VAL A 60 -26.87 25.42 14.31
N SER A 61 -26.56 26.45 13.52
CA SER A 61 -27.56 27.42 13.07
C SER A 61 -27.05 28.10 11.80
N PRO A 62 -27.83 28.02 10.70
CA PRO A 62 -27.45 28.62 9.43
C PRO A 62 -27.01 30.07 9.58
N GLY A 63 -25.75 30.33 9.24
CA GLY A 63 -25.21 31.69 9.14
C GLY A 63 -24.65 32.29 10.42
N LEU A 64 -24.72 31.63 11.58
CA LEU A 64 -23.95 32.05 12.77
C LEU A 64 -22.49 31.61 12.71
N GLY A 65 -22.19 30.55 11.95
CA GLY A 65 -20.84 29.99 11.84
C GLY A 65 -20.41 29.20 13.08
N TYR A 66 -21.35 28.80 13.92
CA TYR A 66 -21.11 27.90 15.05
C TYR A 66 -21.25 26.46 14.60
N VAL A 67 -20.37 25.61 15.11
CA VAL A 67 -20.27 24.23 14.67
C VAL A 67 -20.31 23.29 15.86
N GLU A 68 -20.65 22.04 15.59
CA GLU A 68 -20.53 20.94 16.53
C GLU A 68 -19.57 19.88 16.01
N CYS A 69 -18.81 19.30 16.93
CA CYS A 69 -18.00 18.12 16.70
C CYS A 69 -18.27 17.11 17.82
N ASP A 70 -18.52 15.85 17.46
CA ASP A 70 -18.81 14.78 18.41
C ASP A 70 -17.58 14.44 19.26
N GLU A 71 -16.37 14.65 18.74
CA GLU A 71 -15.10 14.41 19.44
C GLU A 71 -14.89 15.33 20.64
N VAL A 72 -15.46 16.55 20.62
CA VAL A 72 -15.30 17.53 21.70
C VAL A 72 -16.43 17.50 22.73
N ARG A 73 -17.35 16.54 22.62
CA ARG A 73 -18.46 16.40 23.57
C ARG A 73 -17.94 16.03 24.95
N SER A 74 -18.26 16.86 25.93
CA SER A 74 -17.89 16.65 27.34
C SER A 74 -19.10 16.81 28.26
N VAL A 75 -18.91 16.58 29.56
CA VAL A 75 -19.94 16.86 30.55
C VAL A 75 -20.30 18.35 30.60
N ALA A 76 -19.30 19.22 30.40
CA ALA A 76 -19.49 20.67 30.33
C ALA A 76 -20.06 21.13 28.97
N ASN A 77 -19.74 20.40 27.90
CA ASN A 77 -20.14 20.70 26.53
C ASN A 77 -20.86 19.52 25.88
N LEU A 78 -22.09 19.31 26.36
CA LEU A 78 -22.94 18.21 25.92
C LEU A 78 -23.31 18.27 24.43
N GLY A 79 -23.13 19.40 23.75
CA GLY A 79 -23.38 19.55 22.32
C GLY A 79 -22.15 19.24 21.47
N GLY A 80 -20.95 19.36 22.05
CA GLY A 80 -19.71 19.44 21.30
C GLY A 80 -19.59 20.76 20.54
N PHE A 81 -20.15 21.81 21.10
CA PHE A 81 -20.35 23.11 20.48
C PHE A 81 -19.04 23.92 20.49
N ILE A 82 -18.73 24.55 19.35
CA ILE A 82 -17.55 25.40 19.16
C ILE A 82 -18.00 26.72 18.52
N LEU A 83 -17.70 27.84 19.18
CA LEU A 83 -18.05 29.17 18.68
C LEU A 83 -17.17 29.58 17.50
N ARG A 84 -17.71 30.44 16.63
CA ARG A 84 -17.01 30.96 15.44
C ARG A 84 -15.67 31.65 15.77
N ARG A 85 -15.56 32.26 16.95
CA ARG A 85 -14.32 32.94 17.38
C ARG A 85 -13.21 31.96 17.76
N GLU A 86 -13.58 30.78 18.24
CA GLU A 86 -12.66 29.81 18.85
C GLU A 86 -11.84 29.07 17.82
N TYR A 87 -12.24 29.09 16.54
CA TYR A 87 -11.59 28.30 15.50
C TYR A 87 -11.12 29.09 14.28
N ARG A 88 -10.20 28.49 13.53
CA ARG A 88 -9.89 28.81 12.14
C ARG A 88 -10.08 27.56 11.28
N VAL A 89 -10.52 27.76 10.04
CA VAL A 89 -10.65 26.66 9.08
C VAL A 89 -9.28 26.35 8.50
N LEU A 90 -8.96 25.07 8.36
CA LEU A 90 -7.72 24.62 7.73
C LEU A 90 -7.98 24.35 6.25
N GLU A 91 -7.51 25.25 5.40
CA GLU A 91 -7.58 25.07 3.95
C GLU A 91 -6.32 24.39 3.44
N PRO A 92 -6.45 23.34 2.62
CA PRO A 92 -5.31 22.64 2.06
C PRO A 92 -4.56 23.53 1.06
N THR A 93 -3.22 23.48 1.10
CA THR A 93 -2.35 24.07 0.07
C THR A 93 -2.03 23.04 -1.01
N ASN A 94 -1.26 23.40 -2.03
CA ASN A 94 -0.74 22.42 -3.00
C ASN A 94 0.56 21.75 -2.54
N ILE A 95 1.02 21.99 -1.30
CA ILE A 95 2.28 21.43 -0.80
C ILE A 95 2.04 20.13 -0.04
N VAL A 96 2.74 19.07 -0.45
CA VAL A 96 2.75 17.76 0.18
C VAL A 96 4.15 17.37 0.64
N HIS A 97 4.20 16.49 1.63
CA HIS A 97 5.43 15.95 2.22
C HIS A 97 5.57 14.49 1.84
N VAL A 98 6.62 14.18 1.10
CA VAL A 98 6.87 12.85 0.54
C VAL A 98 8.31 12.48 0.87
N ASP A 99 8.51 11.35 1.55
CA ASP A 99 9.85 10.87 1.94
C ASP A 99 10.68 11.90 2.75
N GLY A 100 10.01 12.82 3.45
CA GLY A 100 10.65 13.90 4.22
C GLY A 100 10.92 15.19 3.43
N GLU A 101 10.65 15.17 2.13
CA GLU A 101 10.85 16.30 1.21
C GLU A 101 9.53 17.01 0.90
N ARG A 102 9.60 18.31 0.58
CA ARG A 102 8.43 19.14 0.23
C ARG A 102 8.26 19.23 -1.27
N TYR A 103 7.05 18.98 -1.74
CA TYR A 103 6.70 19.07 -3.16
C TYR A 103 5.43 19.91 -3.36
N GLU A 104 5.43 20.74 -4.39
CA GLU A 104 4.23 21.39 -4.91
C GLU A 104 3.57 20.48 -5.94
N MET A 105 2.27 20.24 -5.75
CA MET A 105 1.41 19.57 -6.71
C MET A 105 1.03 20.54 -7.83
N VAL A 106 1.52 20.28 -9.04
CA VAL A 106 1.30 21.14 -10.21
C VAL A 106 0.40 20.45 -11.22
N ASP A 107 -0.62 21.16 -11.68
CA ASP A 107 -1.54 20.73 -12.73
C ASP A 107 -0.92 21.00 -14.12
N ARG A 108 -0.12 20.04 -14.59
CA ARG A 108 0.50 20.05 -15.92
C ARG A 108 0.87 18.65 -16.38
N LYS A 109 1.23 18.54 -17.66
CA LYS A 109 1.82 17.33 -18.23
C LYS A 109 3.14 16.99 -17.55
N ALA A 110 3.28 15.73 -17.14
CA ALA A 110 4.53 15.16 -16.67
C ALA A 110 5.52 14.94 -17.83
N GLU A 111 6.81 15.03 -17.54
CA GLU A 111 7.91 14.63 -18.42
C GLU A 111 8.53 13.31 -17.93
N VAL A 112 9.20 12.59 -18.83
CA VAL A 112 9.86 11.33 -18.48
C VAL A 112 10.90 11.57 -17.39
N GLY A 113 10.82 10.79 -16.32
CA GLY A 113 11.63 10.91 -15.12
C GLY A 113 11.00 11.73 -13.99
N GLU A 114 9.87 12.40 -14.23
CA GLU A 114 9.18 13.16 -13.18
C GLU A 114 8.33 12.26 -12.27
N ARG A 115 8.26 12.66 -11.00
CA ARG A 115 7.34 12.06 -10.01
C ARG A 115 5.97 12.72 -10.13
N PHE A 116 4.91 11.94 -9.94
CA PHE A 116 3.54 12.43 -9.85
C PHE A 116 2.77 11.74 -8.73
N ILE A 117 1.74 12.41 -8.23
CA ILE A 117 0.74 11.86 -7.32
C ILE A 117 -0.52 11.51 -8.09
N TYR A 118 -1.04 10.31 -7.89
CA TYR A 118 -2.29 9.83 -8.49
C TYR A 118 -3.49 10.20 -7.62
N LEU A 119 -4.59 10.66 -8.23
CA LEU A 119 -5.71 11.29 -7.52
C LEU A 119 -7.08 10.62 -7.72
N ASP A 120 -7.18 9.59 -8.56
CA ASP A 120 -8.47 9.07 -9.01
C ASP A 120 -8.81 7.72 -8.35
N ASP A 121 -10.01 7.62 -7.77
CA ASP A 121 -10.50 6.42 -7.07
C ASP A 121 -11.06 5.33 -7.99
N THR A 122 -11.20 5.62 -9.28
CA THR A 122 -11.86 4.71 -10.25
C THR A 122 -10.94 3.67 -10.85
N GLY A 123 -9.62 3.79 -10.64
CA GLY A 123 -8.63 2.86 -11.15
C GLY A 123 -8.62 1.58 -10.35
N VAL A 124 -9.15 0.49 -10.94
CA VAL A 124 -8.90 -0.86 -10.42
C VAL A 124 -7.38 -1.02 -10.39
N ASP A 125 -6.83 -1.18 -9.18
CA ASP A 125 -5.40 -1.41 -8.87
C ASP A 125 -4.48 -0.18 -8.72
N LEU A 126 -4.99 1.06 -8.72
CA LEU A 126 -4.15 2.22 -8.37
C LEU A 126 -4.59 2.84 -7.05
N THR A 127 -3.61 3.15 -6.21
CA THR A 127 -3.86 3.73 -4.89
C THR A 127 -3.96 5.24 -5.02
N ILE A 128 -5.05 5.84 -4.53
CA ILE A 128 -5.16 7.31 -4.40
C ILE A 128 -4.03 7.79 -3.49
N GLY A 129 -3.34 8.86 -3.89
CA GLY A 129 -2.12 9.30 -3.23
C GLY A 129 -0.88 8.50 -3.63
N GLY A 130 -1.00 7.46 -4.46
CA GLY A 130 0.14 6.71 -4.96
C GLY A 130 1.12 7.63 -5.69
N ILE A 131 2.41 7.46 -5.38
CA ILE A 131 3.49 8.27 -5.95
C ILE A 131 4.28 7.41 -6.91
N TYR A 132 4.27 7.81 -8.17
CA TYR A 132 4.87 7.05 -9.26
C TYR A 132 5.84 7.93 -10.04
N THR A 133 6.72 7.28 -10.79
CA THR A 133 7.65 7.96 -11.69
C THR A 133 7.30 7.61 -13.12
N LEU A 134 7.17 8.63 -13.96
CA LEU A 134 6.92 8.43 -15.38
C LEU A 134 8.19 7.90 -16.06
N TYR A 135 8.11 6.78 -16.77
CA TYR A 135 9.28 6.22 -17.46
C TYR A 135 9.21 6.33 -18.99
N GLU A 136 8.01 6.47 -19.58
CA GLU A 136 7.86 6.65 -21.03
C GLU A 136 6.64 7.49 -21.42
N ILE A 137 6.70 8.06 -22.62
CA ILE A 137 5.57 8.72 -23.28
C ILE A 137 5.51 8.23 -24.73
N ILE A 138 4.43 7.53 -25.09
CA ILE A 138 4.21 7.02 -26.45
C ILE A 138 2.87 7.56 -26.96
N GLU A 139 2.90 8.41 -27.99
CA GLU A 139 1.69 9.00 -28.60
C GLU A 139 0.74 9.69 -27.58
N GLY A 140 1.28 10.28 -26.53
CA GLY A 140 0.50 10.93 -25.45
C GLY A 140 -0.05 9.96 -24.40
N VAL A 141 0.40 8.71 -24.40
CA VAL A 141 0.17 7.72 -23.34
C VAL A 141 1.36 7.75 -22.39
N TYR A 142 1.08 7.92 -21.11
CA TYR A 142 2.06 8.14 -20.05
C TYR A 142 2.30 6.84 -19.28
N GLY A 143 3.42 6.15 -19.55
CA GLY A 143 3.77 4.85 -18.97
C GLY A 143 4.48 4.96 -17.63
N PHE A 144 4.05 4.16 -16.65
CA PHE A 144 4.60 4.09 -15.30
C PHE A 144 4.46 2.67 -14.72
N ILE A 145 5.17 2.38 -13.64
CA ILE A 145 5.09 1.10 -12.93
C ILE A 145 4.31 1.32 -11.63
N ASP A 146 3.30 0.49 -11.36
CA ASP A 146 2.53 0.56 -10.12
C ASP A 146 3.25 -0.09 -8.93
N ASP A 147 2.60 -0.10 -7.77
CA ASP A 147 3.12 -0.66 -6.52
C ASP A 147 3.23 -2.19 -6.54
N MET A 148 2.55 -2.88 -7.48
CA MET A 148 2.69 -4.31 -7.70
C MET A 148 3.80 -4.64 -8.71
N GLY A 149 4.39 -3.62 -9.35
CA GLY A 149 5.40 -3.78 -10.38
C GLY A 149 4.82 -3.98 -11.79
N ASP A 150 3.50 -3.78 -11.97
CA ASP A 150 2.84 -3.92 -13.25
C ASP A 150 2.94 -2.62 -14.07
N ASP A 151 2.96 -2.81 -15.39
CA ASP A 151 2.99 -1.72 -16.35
C ASP A 151 1.61 -1.06 -16.47
N ARG A 152 1.57 0.27 -16.27
CA ARG A 152 0.36 1.07 -16.30
C ARG A 152 0.53 2.28 -17.19
N ALA A 153 -0.62 2.78 -17.67
CA ALA A 153 -0.68 3.88 -18.60
C ALA A 153 -1.75 4.89 -18.21
N LEU A 154 -1.37 6.17 -18.09
CA LEU A 154 -2.30 7.29 -17.94
C LEU A 154 -2.59 7.92 -19.31
N ARG A 155 -3.86 8.29 -19.51
CA ARG A 155 -4.34 9.02 -20.68
C ARG A 155 -5.03 10.33 -20.33
N ASP A 156 -5.30 10.55 -19.05
CA ASP A 156 -6.09 11.67 -18.55
C ASP A 156 -5.25 12.45 -17.54
N GLU A 157 -5.01 13.71 -17.87
CA GLU A 157 -4.24 14.66 -17.07
C GLU A 157 -4.98 15.06 -15.79
N ALA A 158 -6.31 14.92 -15.74
CA ALA A 158 -7.09 15.25 -14.56
C ALA A 158 -6.81 14.31 -13.37
N LYS A 159 -6.28 13.11 -13.65
CA LYS A 159 -6.10 12.02 -12.67
C LYS A 159 -4.80 12.09 -11.88
N TYR A 160 -3.91 13.04 -12.18
CA TYR A 160 -2.64 13.16 -11.48
C TYR A 160 -2.18 14.61 -11.30
N ARG A 161 -1.20 14.83 -10.44
CA ARG A 161 -0.45 16.10 -10.35
C ARG A 161 1.04 15.82 -10.32
N VAL A 162 1.83 16.64 -11.02
CA VAL A 162 3.29 16.52 -11.00
C VAL A 162 3.82 17.03 -9.68
N LEU A 163 4.77 16.32 -9.08
CA LEU A 163 5.42 16.71 -7.84
C LEU A 163 6.70 17.48 -8.16
N VAL A 164 6.63 18.80 -8.00
CA VAL A 164 7.79 19.69 -8.20
C VAL A 164 8.45 19.95 -6.84
N PRO A 165 9.74 19.65 -6.65
CA PRO A 165 10.43 19.95 -5.40
C PRO A 165 10.29 21.43 -5.06
N VAL A 166 9.83 21.71 -3.85
CA VAL A 166 9.86 23.07 -3.31
C VAL A 166 11.19 23.14 -2.58
N GLU A 167 12.11 23.99 -3.05
CA GLU A 167 13.33 24.26 -2.30
C GLU A 167 12.91 24.57 -0.86
N SER A 168 13.33 23.72 0.07
CA SER A 168 13.21 24.05 1.47
C SER A 168 13.95 25.37 1.60
N SER A 169 13.21 26.44 1.92
CA SER A 169 13.77 27.39 2.85
C SER A 169 13.98 26.57 4.12
N GLU A 170 15.08 25.80 4.17
CA GLU A 170 15.80 25.64 5.41
C GLU A 170 15.75 27.03 6.03
N GLU A 171 15.11 27.09 7.20
CA GLU A 171 15.05 28.27 8.03
C GLU A 171 16.35 29.05 7.81
N GLU A 172 16.25 30.35 7.53
CA GLU A 172 17.42 31.21 7.59
C GLU A 172 17.95 31.09 9.04
N GLU A 173 18.75 30.05 9.31
CA GLU A 173 19.66 29.99 10.43
C GLU A 173 20.42 31.32 10.31
N PRO A 174 20.46 32.13 11.38
CA PRO A 174 21.05 33.45 11.31
C PRO A 174 22.42 33.30 10.66
N GLN A 175 22.57 33.82 9.44
CA GLN A 175 23.80 33.73 8.67
C GLN A 175 24.90 34.21 9.62
N PRO A 176 25.79 33.32 10.09
CA PRO A 176 26.77 33.72 11.06
C PRO A 176 27.69 34.71 10.35
N SER A 177 27.63 35.97 10.76
CA SER A 177 28.39 37.05 10.11
C SER A 177 29.92 36.87 10.25
N ASP A 178 30.36 35.93 11.09
CA ASP A 178 31.76 35.60 11.34
C ASP A 178 32.08 34.14 10.95
N PRO A 179 33.15 33.89 10.16
CA PRO A 179 33.68 32.55 9.90
C PRO A 179 33.89 31.67 11.15
N ILE A 180 34.12 32.26 12.32
CA ILE A 180 34.26 31.52 13.60
C ILE A 180 32.93 30.89 14.01
N ASP A 181 31.82 31.59 13.83
CA ASP A 181 30.49 31.09 14.20
C ASP A 181 30.04 29.98 13.23
N VAL A 182 30.41 30.08 11.95
CA VAL A 182 30.20 29.00 10.96
C VAL A 182 30.96 27.74 11.36
N ILE A 183 32.23 27.89 11.78
CA ILE A 183 33.05 26.76 12.25
C ILE A 183 32.47 26.13 13.53
N ALA A 184 31.97 26.95 14.46
CA ALA A 184 31.37 26.46 15.70
C ALA A 184 30.05 25.71 15.46
N ASN A 185 29.20 26.22 14.56
CA ASN A 185 27.95 25.55 14.19
C ASN A 185 28.24 24.22 13.46
N LEU A 186 29.15 24.24 12.45
CA LEU A 186 29.58 23.02 11.76
C LEU A 186 30.17 21.98 12.73
N ALA A 187 31.01 22.40 13.69
CA ALA A 187 31.57 21.49 14.68
C ALA A 187 30.48 20.85 15.57
N THR A 188 29.48 21.62 15.98
CA THR A 188 28.33 21.12 16.74
C THR A 188 27.53 20.10 15.92
N ARG A 189 27.23 20.41 14.66
CA ARG A 189 26.43 19.54 13.78
C ARG A 189 27.18 18.26 13.40
N ILE A 190 28.51 18.33 13.19
CA ILE A 190 29.37 17.16 13.00
C ILE A 190 29.31 16.27 14.24
N TYR A 191 29.42 16.84 15.44
CA TYR A 191 29.35 16.06 16.69
C TYR A 191 27.98 15.37 16.87
N GLU A 192 26.88 16.06 16.56
CA GLU A 192 25.54 15.47 16.62
C GLU A 192 25.34 14.35 15.59
N LEU A 193 25.86 14.53 14.37
CA LEU A 193 25.84 13.52 13.32
C LEU A 193 26.66 12.29 13.69
N GLU A 194 27.87 12.48 14.22
CA GLU A 194 28.70 11.39 14.73
C GLU A 194 27.99 10.62 15.84
N LYS A 195 27.33 11.33 16.77
CA LYS A 195 26.56 10.69 17.83
C LYS A 195 25.39 9.86 17.29
N LYS A 196 24.61 10.40 16.36
CA LYS A 196 23.50 9.67 15.70
C LYS A 196 24.00 8.48 14.91
N PHE A 197 25.15 8.61 14.24
CA PHE A 197 25.78 7.52 13.51
C PHE A 197 26.15 6.36 14.44
N GLU A 198 26.75 6.66 15.60
CA GLU A 198 27.07 5.64 16.61
C GLU A 198 25.81 4.98 17.19
N GLU A 199 24.74 5.74 17.46
CA GLU A 199 23.47 5.21 17.94
C GLU A 199 22.82 4.24 16.92
N VAL A 200 22.79 4.63 15.64
CA VAL A 200 22.29 3.79 14.55
C VAL A 200 23.16 2.55 14.37
N ASN A 201 24.49 2.71 14.38
CA ASN A 201 25.43 1.61 14.20
C ASN A 201 25.35 0.59 15.34
N ALA A 202 25.19 1.06 16.58
CA ALA A 202 24.92 0.20 17.73
C ALA A 202 23.59 -0.57 17.59
N GLY A 203 22.52 0.11 17.15
CA GLY A 203 21.23 -0.53 16.88
C GLY A 203 21.33 -1.61 15.78
N LEU A 204 22.11 -1.36 14.74
CA LEU A 204 22.35 -2.32 13.66
C LEU A 204 23.13 -3.55 14.16
N SER A 205 24.12 -3.35 15.04
CA SER A 205 24.86 -4.45 15.69
C SER A 205 23.91 -5.37 16.46
N VAL A 206 23.00 -4.80 17.26
CA VAL A 206 22.00 -5.55 18.03
C VAL A 206 21.07 -6.35 17.09
N LEU A 207 20.61 -5.75 15.98
CA LEU A 207 19.78 -6.44 14.99
C LEU A 207 20.52 -7.58 14.26
N SER A 208 21.84 -7.44 14.09
CA SER A 208 22.69 -8.44 13.41
C SER A 208 23.08 -9.61 14.31
N GLU A 209 23.26 -9.38 15.62
CA GLU A 209 23.68 -10.41 16.58
C GLU A 209 22.48 -11.18 17.19
N ASP A 210 21.29 -10.58 17.30
CA ASP A 210 20.12 -11.17 18.00
C ASP A 210 18.97 -11.68 17.10
N ASN A 211 19.29 -12.32 15.97
CA ASN A 211 18.32 -13.18 15.27
C ASN A 211 18.61 -14.72 15.26
N PRO A 212 19.11 -15.34 16.37
CA PRO A 212 19.25 -16.80 16.49
C PRO A 212 17.96 -17.57 16.15
N TRP A 213 16.81 -16.98 16.44
CA TRP A 213 15.51 -17.60 16.17
C TRP A 213 15.17 -17.62 14.68
N ILE A 214 15.57 -16.59 13.90
CA ILE A 214 15.43 -16.58 12.44
C ILE A 214 16.36 -17.63 11.83
N HIS A 215 17.62 -17.69 12.26
CA HIS A 215 18.56 -18.71 11.76
C HIS A 215 18.09 -20.13 12.08
N LYS A 216 17.57 -20.36 13.29
CA LYS A 216 16.95 -21.64 13.66
C LYS A 216 15.74 -21.97 12.80
N ARG A 217 14.84 -21.00 12.56
CA ARG A 217 13.66 -21.17 11.71
C ARG A 217 14.06 -21.48 10.25
N ILE A 218 15.02 -20.76 9.69
CA ILE A 218 15.55 -20.99 8.34
C ILE A 218 16.13 -22.39 8.21
N ASN A 219 16.90 -22.85 9.20
CA ASN A 219 17.48 -24.19 9.18
C ASN A 219 16.41 -25.30 9.28
N VAL A 220 15.36 -25.09 10.09
CA VAL A 220 14.21 -26.02 10.14
C VAL A 220 13.51 -26.07 8.78
N VAL A 221 13.15 -24.93 8.21
CA VAL A 221 12.51 -24.85 6.89
C VAL A 221 13.37 -25.49 5.81
N ARG A 222 14.69 -25.29 5.84
CA ARG A 222 15.62 -25.93 4.90
C ARG A 222 15.57 -27.45 5.01
N SER A 223 15.57 -27.99 6.23
CA SER A 223 15.48 -29.44 6.45
C SER A 223 14.14 -30.05 6.00
N GLU A 224 13.05 -29.31 6.15
CA GLU A 224 11.73 -29.71 5.65
C GLU A 224 11.70 -29.73 4.11
N ILE A 225 12.24 -28.68 3.46
CA ILE A 225 12.37 -28.61 2.00
C ILE A 225 13.19 -29.79 1.46
N ASP A 226 14.31 -30.13 2.10
CA ASP A 226 15.15 -31.25 1.68
C ASP A 226 14.42 -32.59 1.79
N THR A 227 13.56 -32.74 2.79
CA THR A 227 12.73 -33.94 2.99
C THR A 227 11.66 -34.02 1.91
N LEU A 228 10.92 -32.93 1.67
CA LEU A 228 9.91 -32.85 0.61
C LEU A 228 10.51 -33.12 -0.78
N HIS A 229 11.71 -32.63 -1.07
CA HIS A 229 12.40 -32.93 -2.32
C HIS A 229 12.77 -34.41 -2.49
N LYS A 230 13.09 -35.11 -1.40
CA LYS A 230 13.34 -36.57 -1.45
C LYS A 230 12.05 -37.34 -1.70
N ASP A 231 10.98 -36.97 -1.01
CA ASP A 231 9.67 -37.61 -1.15
C ASP A 231 9.10 -37.40 -2.57
N ASN A 232 9.20 -36.18 -3.11
CA ASN A 232 8.76 -35.89 -4.47
C ASN A 232 9.53 -36.71 -5.52
N ARG A 233 10.84 -36.92 -5.34
CA ARG A 233 11.63 -37.79 -6.23
C ARG A 233 11.14 -39.22 -6.16
N ARG A 234 10.95 -39.76 -4.96
CA ARG A 234 10.46 -41.12 -4.75
C ARG A 234 9.06 -41.32 -5.35
N HIS A 235 8.13 -40.38 -5.14
CA HIS A 235 6.81 -40.42 -5.77
C HIS A 235 6.91 -40.38 -7.30
N GLY A 236 7.84 -39.62 -7.86
CA GLY A 236 8.13 -39.63 -9.30
C GLY A 236 8.56 -41.02 -9.80
N GLU A 237 9.44 -41.70 -9.09
CA GLU A 237 9.88 -43.06 -9.41
C GLU A 237 8.74 -44.09 -9.29
N GLU A 238 7.92 -44.00 -8.24
CA GLU A 238 6.74 -44.85 -8.04
C GLU A 238 5.71 -44.65 -9.16
N LEU A 239 5.48 -43.42 -9.59
CA LEU A 239 4.60 -43.10 -10.72
C LEU A 239 5.10 -43.70 -12.03
N GLU A 240 6.41 -43.61 -12.32
CA GLU A 240 6.99 -44.24 -13.52
C GLU A 240 6.91 -45.77 -13.47
N ALA A 241 7.15 -46.38 -12.30
CA ALA A 241 7.02 -47.82 -12.12
C ALA A 241 5.57 -48.28 -12.35
N LEU A 242 4.58 -47.54 -11.83
CA LEU A 242 3.17 -47.82 -12.07
C LEU A 242 2.80 -47.67 -13.55
N LYS A 243 3.24 -46.60 -14.23
CA LYS A 243 3.02 -46.43 -15.68
C LYS A 243 3.56 -47.62 -16.48
N TYR A 244 4.76 -48.10 -16.13
CA TYR A 244 5.35 -49.26 -16.77
C TYR A 244 4.50 -50.53 -16.54
N ALA A 245 4.11 -50.79 -15.29
CA ALA A 245 3.27 -51.92 -14.94
C ALA A 245 1.90 -51.88 -15.66
N THR A 246 1.26 -50.71 -15.75
CA THR A 246 0.01 -50.52 -16.50
C THR A 246 0.18 -50.79 -17.99
N LYS A 247 1.29 -50.38 -18.59
CA LYS A 247 1.60 -50.66 -20.00
C LYS A 247 1.80 -52.15 -20.25
N GLU A 248 2.48 -52.84 -19.33
CA GLU A 248 2.71 -54.28 -19.43
C GLU A 248 1.41 -55.09 -19.25
N THR A 249 0.55 -54.73 -18.31
CA THR A 249 -0.75 -55.39 -18.13
C THR A 249 -1.70 -55.11 -19.29
N GLY A 250 -1.72 -53.89 -19.84
CA GLY A 250 -2.46 -53.56 -21.05
C GLY A 250 -2.01 -54.38 -22.26
N GLY A 251 -0.70 -54.59 -22.43
CA GLY A 251 -0.15 -55.45 -23.48
C GLY A 251 -0.52 -56.93 -23.31
N LYS A 252 -0.50 -57.45 -22.06
CA LYS A 252 -0.93 -58.82 -21.76
C LYS A 252 -2.43 -59.02 -21.98
N ALA A 253 -3.27 -58.04 -21.65
CA ALA A 253 -4.71 -58.08 -21.92
C ALA A 253 -5.00 -58.13 -23.43
N ALA A 254 -4.31 -57.31 -24.22
CA ALA A 254 -4.44 -57.32 -25.68
C ALA A 254 -3.99 -58.65 -26.33
N HIS A 255 -2.95 -59.28 -25.78
CA HIS A 255 -2.52 -60.62 -26.22
C HIS A 255 -3.55 -61.71 -25.88
N LEU A 256 -4.17 -61.67 -24.70
CA LEU A 256 -5.22 -62.61 -24.33
C LEU A 256 -6.49 -62.44 -25.18
N GLU A 257 -6.85 -61.21 -25.56
CA GLU A 257 -7.94 -60.96 -26.51
C GLU A 257 -7.60 -61.49 -27.91
N SER A 258 -6.36 -61.30 -28.38
CA SER A 258 -5.89 -61.78 -29.69
C SER A 258 -5.77 -63.30 -29.78
N ASP A 259 -5.37 -63.99 -28.71
CA ASP A 259 -5.27 -65.46 -28.67
C ASP A 259 -6.63 -66.14 -28.45
N SER A 260 -7.67 -65.37 -28.10
CA SER A 260 -9.03 -65.87 -27.96
C SER A 260 -9.74 -66.07 -29.30
N ASP A 261 -9.09 -66.78 -30.23
CA ASP A 261 -9.71 -67.39 -31.43
C ASP A 261 -10.62 -68.59 -31.05
N MET A 262 -11.21 -68.56 -29.85
CA MET A 262 -12.29 -69.46 -29.46
C MET A 262 -13.56 -69.02 -30.20
N ARG A 263 -13.81 -69.67 -31.34
CA ARG A 263 -15.10 -69.60 -32.02
C ARG A 263 -16.18 -70.11 -31.04
N LEU A 264 -16.81 -69.19 -30.30
CA LEU A 264 -17.94 -69.50 -29.44
C LEU A 264 -19.05 -70.08 -30.32
N PHE A 265 -19.27 -71.39 -30.23
CA PHE A 265 -20.38 -72.04 -30.95
C PHE A 265 -21.67 -71.35 -30.54
N THR A 266 -22.42 -70.90 -31.53
CA THR A 266 -23.70 -70.27 -31.27
C THR A 266 -24.65 -71.28 -30.63
N PHE A 267 -25.57 -70.80 -29.79
CA PHE A 267 -26.59 -71.64 -29.16
C PHE A 267 -27.35 -72.53 -30.17
N LYS A 268 -27.49 -72.05 -31.42
CA LYS A 268 -28.11 -72.76 -32.53
C LYS A 268 -27.30 -73.96 -32.99
N GLU A 269 -25.98 -73.83 -33.09
CA GLU A 269 -25.07 -74.93 -33.46
C GLU A 269 -25.04 -76.02 -32.37
N VAL A 270 -25.00 -75.61 -31.10
CA VAL A 270 -25.06 -76.54 -29.96
C VAL A 270 -26.42 -77.27 -29.90
N SER A 271 -27.51 -76.55 -30.15
CA SER A 271 -28.86 -77.13 -30.17
C SER A 271 -29.05 -78.13 -31.31
N LEU A 272 -28.51 -77.85 -32.50
CA LEU A 272 -28.54 -78.78 -33.63
C LEU A 272 -27.77 -80.06 -33.33
N LEU A 273 -26.58 -79.94 -32.72
CA LEU A 273 -25.77 -81.09 -32.34
C LEU A 273 -26.49 -81.97 -31.31
N LEU A 274 -27.10 -81.35 -30.28
CA LEU A 274 -27.84 -82.07 -29.25
C LEU A 274 -29.08 -82.79 -29.80
N ASN A 275 -29.83 -82.19 -30.73
CA ASN A 275 -30.95 -82.85 -31.37
C ASN A 275 -30.51 -84.02 -32.25
N ALA A 276 -29.46 -83.84 -33.05
CA ALA A 276 -28.90 -84.91 -33.89
C ALA A 276 -28.41 -86.10 -33.05
N MET A 277 -27.88 -85.85 -31.85
CA MET A 277 -27.50 -86.92 -30.90
C MET A 277 -28.72 -87.61 -30.27
N ARG A 278 -29.85 -86.90 -30.12
CA ARG A 278 -31.08 -87.42 -29.51
C ARG A 278 -31.87 -88.31 -30.48
N GLU A 279 -31.82 -88.06 -31.78
CA GLU A 279 -32.44 -88.90 -32.81
C GLU A 279 -31.68 -90.21 -33.10
N ARG A 280 -30.43 -90.34 -32.62
CA ARG A 280 -29.60 -91.54 -32.77
C ARG A 280 -29.71 -92.54 -31.60
N ARG A 281 -30.65 -92.34 -30.68
CA ARG A 281 -31.00 -93.25 -29.57
C ARG A 281 -32.44 -93.71 -29.71
#